data_AF-A0A8T4VWY5-F1
#
_entry.id   AF-A0A8T4VWY5-F1
#
_cell.length_a   1.000
_cell.length_b   1.000
_cell.length_c   1.000
_cell.angle_alpha   90.00
_cell.angle_beta   90.00
_cell.angle_gamma   90.00
#
_symmetry.space_group_name_H-M   'P 1'
#
loop_
_entity.id
_entity.type
_entity.pdbx_description
1 polymer ?
#
loop_
_entity_poly.entity_id
_entity_poly.type
_entity_poly.pdbx_seq_one_letter_code
_entity_poly.pdbx_strand_id
1 'polypeptide(L)'
;MRPQIGEKNANIKTMKSYIQNAESDLIVFGEMTLTGYPCKDDLRTLAEPINGESIKQLQAIAKQQQKHIIFGMPLSDQNITGLIHNAAILI
;
A
#
# COMPACT_ATOMS: atom_id res chain seq x y z
N MET A 1 -4.81 -10.79 3.69
CA MET A 1 -5.99 -10.42 2.87
C MET A 1 -5.73 -10.77 1.41
N ARG A 2 -6.77 -11.08 0.62
CA ARG A 2 -6.64 -11.20 -0.84
C ARG A 2 -6.94 -9.82 -1.46
N PRO A 3 -5.96 -9.15 -2.10
CA PRO A 3 -6.21 -7.86 -2.72
C PRO A 3 -7.11 -8.02 -3.96
N GLN A 4 -7.96 -7.03 -4.19
CA GLN A 4 -8.67 -6.85 -5.44
C GLN A 4 -7.71 -6.17 -6.43
N ILE A 5 -7.49 -6.82 -7.58
CA ILE A 5 -6.47 -6.41 -8.55
C ILE A 5 -6.80 -5.03 -9.09
N GLY A 6 -5.85 -4.09 -9.03
CA GLY A 6 -5.98 -2.71 -9.51
C GLY A 6 -6.78 -1.76 -8.60
N GLU A 7 -7.50 -2.29 -7.60
CA GLU A 7 -8.47 -1.52 -6.83
C GLU A 7 -7.88 -0.99 -5.52
N LYS A 8 -7.01 0.03 -5.62
CA LYS A 8 -6.32 0.63 -4.46
C LYS A 8 -7.27 1.04 -3.33
N ASN A 9 -8.38 1.71 -3.66
CA ASN A 9 -9.35 2.17 -2.67
C ASN A 9 -10.05 1.02 -1.93
N ALA A 10 -10.42 -0.05 -2.64
CA ALA A 10 -11.03 -1.22 -2.03
C ALA A 10 -10.02 -1.96 -1.12
N ASN A 11 -8.76 -2.03 -1.55
CA ASN A 11 -7.69 -2.64 -0.78
C ASN A 11 -7.38 -1.82 0.48
N ILE A 12 -7.26 -0.49 0.40
CA ILE A 12 -7.05 0.40 1.55
C ILE A 12 -8.21 0.27 2.55
N LYS A 13 -9.46 0.21 2.07
CA LYS A 13 -10.63 -0.01 2.96
C LYS A 13 -10.51 -1.33 3.72
N THR A 14 -10.07 -2.38 3.04
CA THR A 14 -9.84 -3.69 3.67
C THR A 14 -8.68 -3.64 4.67
N MET A 15 -7.55 -3.05 4.29
CA MET A 15 -6.40 -2.84 5.17
C MET A 15 -6.80 -2.06 6.43
N LYS A 16 -7.58 -0.98 6.29
CA LYS A 16 -8.11 -0.20 7.41
C LYS A 16 -8.87 -1.07 8.40
N SER A 17 -9.72 -1.98 7.93
CA SER A 17 -10.45 -2.90 8.80
C SER A 17 -9.50 -3.81 9.59
N TYR A 18 -8.45 -4.34 8.96
CA TYR A 18 -7.42 -5.12 9.68
C TYR A 18 -6.67 -4.26 10.70
N ILE A 19 -6.29 -3.03 10.33
CA ILE A 19 -5.57 -2.11 11.23
C ILE A 19 -6.42 -1.78 12.47
N GLN A 20 -7.72 -1.55 12.29
CA GLN A 20 -8.62 -1.22 13.40
C GLN A 20 -8.82 -2.40 14.36
N ASN A 21 -8.92 -3.62 13.83
CA ASN A 21 -9.25 -4.81 14.63
C ASN A 21 -8.05 -5.55 15.22
N ALA A 22 -6.82 -5.26 14.77
CA ALA A 22 -5.64 -5.91 15.32
C ALA A 22 -5.32 -5.39 16.73
N GLU A 23 -4.92 -6.25 17.67
CA GLU A 23 -4.43 -5.80 18.99
C GLU A 23 -2.94 -5.42 18.98
N SER A 24 -2.22 -5.75 17.90
CA SER A 24 -0.78 -5.53 17.76
C SER A 24 -0.41 -4.10 17.41
N ASP A 25 0.76 -3.66 17.89
CA ASP A 25 1.35 -2.35 17.56
C ASP A 25 1.93 -2.28 16.14
N LEU A 26 2.33 -3.42 15.56
CA LEU A 26 2.87 -3.54 14.21
C LEU A 26 2.06 -4.54 13.39
N ILE A 27 1.63 -4.13 12.20
CA ILE A 27 0.89 -4.99 11.26
C ILE A 27 1.66 -5.10 9.95
N VAL A 28 1.90 -6.33 9.49
CA VAL A 28 2.60 -6.59 8.24
C VAL A 28 1.63 -7.17 7.22
N PHE A 29 1.47 -6.46 6.11
CA PHE A 29 0.72 -6.90 4.93
C PHE A 29 1.63 -7.59 3.92
N GLY A 30 1.04 -8.38 3.04
CA GLY A 30 1.77 -9.14 2.02
C GLY A 30 2.33 -8.27 0.89
N GLU A 31 3.09 -8.93 0.03
CA GLU A 31 3.60 -8.35 -1.21
C GLU A 31 2.48 -7.77 -2.08
N MET A 32 2.72 -6.57 -2.63
CA MET A 32 1.80 -5.86 -3.52
C MET A 32 0.36 -5.76 -2.98
N THR A 33 0.15 -5.75 -1.66
CA THR A 33 -1.19 -5.74 -1.05
C THR A 33 -2.02 -4.52 -1.46
N LEU A 34 -1.37 -3.39 -1.79
CA LEU A 34 -2.09 -2.19 -2.24
C LEU A 34 -2.81 -2.40 -3.58
N THR A 35 -2.23 -3.18 -4.50
CA THR A 35 -2.70 -3.28 -5.90
C THR A 35 -3.04 -4.70 -6.35
N GLY A 36 -2.60 -5.72 -5.63
CA GLY A 36 -2.45 -7.07 -6.16
C GLY A 36 -1.20 -7.22 -7.05
N TYR A 37 -0.77 -8.46 -7.26
CA TYR A 37 0.42 -8.77 -8.06
C TYR A 37 0.19 -8.86 -9.59
N PRO A 38 -0.90 -9.47 -10.10
CA PRO A 38 -1.06 -9.73 -11.54
C PRO A 38 -1.60 -8.51 -12.32
N CYS A 39 -1.03 -7.33 -12.08
CA CYS A 39 -1.48 -6.06 -12.68
C CYS A 39 -1.02 -5.85 -14.13
N LYS A 40 -0.12 -6.69 -14.66
CA LYS A 40 0.42 -6.60 -16.03
C LYS A 40 0.77 -5.15 -16.42
N ASP A 41 0.16 -4.62 -17.47
CA ASP A 41 0.44 -3.29 -18.02
C ASP A 41 -0.08 -2.14 -17.13
N ASP A 42 -1.09 -2.40 -16.29
CA ASP A 42 -1.67 -1.40 -15.37
C ASP A 42 -0.70 -1.01 -14.26
N LEU A 43 0.38 -1.78 -14.04
CA LEU A 43 1.39 -1.50 -13.02
C LEU A 43 1.93 -0.06 -13.13
N ARG A 44 2.09 0.45 -14.36
CA ARG A 44 2.56 1.82 -14.63
C ARG A 44 1.58 2.89 -14.15
N THR A 45 0.28 2.63 -14.27
CA THR A 45 -0.80 3.53 -13.86
C THR A 45 -1.06 3.43 -12.35
N LEU A 46 -0.81 2.26 -11.77
CA LEU A 46 -1.07 1.99 -10.36
C LEU A 46 0.07 2.45 -9.46
N ALA A 47 1.31 2.47 -9.96
CA ALA A 47 2.49 2.92 -9.24
C ALA A 47 2.33 4.36 -8.74
N GLU A 48 2.76 4.59 -7.50
CA GLU A 48 2.77 5.92 -6.89
C GLU A 48 4.17 6.22 -6.35
N PRO A 49 4.58 7.49 -6.26
CA PRO A 49 5.82 7.87 -5.60
C PRO A 49 5.69 7.73 -4.08
N ILE A 50 6.79 7.88 -3.35
CA ILE A 50 6.83 7.75 -1.88
C ILE A 50 5.90 8.75 -1.14
N ASN A 51 5.54 9.86 -1.80
CA ASN A 51 4.59 10.86 -1.33
C ASN A 51 3.19 10.73 -1.98
N GLY A 52 2.89 9.55 -2.52
CA GLY A 52 1.63 9.19 -3.17
C GLY A 52 0.41 9.25 -2.24
N GLU A 53 -0.77 9.28 -2.86
CA GLU A 53 -2.04 9.44 -2.17
C GLU A 53 -2.38 8.21 -1.31
N SER A 54 -2.10 7.01 -1.78
CA SER A 54 -2.32 5.77 -1.03
C SER A 54 -1.49 5.73 0.25
N ILE A 55 -0.23 6.19 0.17
CA ILE A 55 0.67 6.28 1.33
C ILE A 55 0.12 7.31 2.32
N LYS A 56 -0.30 8.50 1.87
CA LYS A 56 -0.89 9.53 2.75
C LYS A 56 -2.14 9.05 3.47
N GLN A 57 -3.03 8.34 2.77
CA GLN A 57 -4.23 7.78 3.39
C GLN A 57 -3.89 6.74 4.46
N LEU A 58 -2.96 5.84 4.15
CA LEU A 58 -2.49 4.84 5.11
C LEU A 58 -1.75 5.47 6.30
N GLN A 59 -1.00 6.56 6.10
CA GLN A 59 -0.40 7.35 7.17
C GLN A 59 -1.45 7.93 8.11
N ALA A 60 -2.53 8.51 7.57
CA ALA A 60 -3.62 9.04 8.38
C ALA A 60 -4.30 7.94 9.21
N ILE A 61 -4.54 6.77 8.60
CA ILE A 61 -5.13 5.60 9.28
C ILE A 61 -4.20 5.09 10.39
N ALA A 62 -2.93 4.86 10.08
CA ALA A 62 -1.92 4.39 11.04
C ALA A 62 -1.79 5.34 12.24
N LYS A 63 -1.72 6.66 11.97
CA LYS A 63 -1.67 7.69 13.01
C LYS A 63 -2.93 7.70 13.88
N GLN A 64 -4.11 7.60 13.28
CA GLN A 64 -5.38 7.57 14.02
C GLN A 64 -5.47 6.34 14.93
N GLN A 65 -4.93 5.20 14.50
CA GLN A 65 -4.97 3.94 15.24
C GLN A 65 -3.76 3.74 16.16
N GLN A 66 -2.77 4.65 16.12
CA GLN A 66 -1.50 4.56 16.86
C GLN A 66 -0.76 3.23 16.60
N LYS A 67 -0.68 2.82 15.33
CA LYS A 67 -0.03 1.56 14.92
C LYS A 67 0.98 1.80 13.81
N HIS A 68 1.98 0.94 13.77
CA HIS A 68 2.90 0.81 12.65
C HIS A 68 2.36 -0.18 11.63
N ILE A 69 2.58 0.12 10.35
CA ILE A 69 2.16 -0.77 9.25
C ILE A 69 3.26 -0.94 8.23
N ILE A 70 3.44 -2.18 7.76
CA ILE A 70 4.29 -2.52 6.62
C ILE A 70 3.40 -3.05 5.51
N PHE A 71 3.51 -2.54 4.28
CA PHE A 71 2.73 -3.04 3.15
C PHE A 71 3.50 -2.98 1.83
N GLY A 72 3.18 -3.91 0.93
CA GLY A 72 3.74 -3.96 -0.41
C GLY A 72 2.97 -3.10 -1.43
N MET A 73 3.70 -2.38 -2.28
CA MET A 73 3.13 -1.61 -3.41
C MET A 73 4.12 -1.41 -4.56
N PRO A 74 3.64 -1.11 -5.78
CA PRO A 74 4.50 -0.58 -6.84
C PRO A 74 4.87 0.88 -6.52
N LEU A 75 6.16 1.11 -6.28
CA LEU A 75 6.70 2.43 -5.95
C LEU A 75 7.40 3.01 -7.18
N SER A 76 6.91 4.13 -7.70
CA SER A 76 7.57 4.83 -8.80
C SER A 76 8.77 5.62 -8.28
N ASP A 77 9.92 5.50 -8.94
CA ASP A 77 11.09 6.31 -8.63
C ASP A 77 10.84 7.79 -8.98
N GLN A 78 11.31 8.71 -8.13
CA GLN A 78 11.12 10.15 -8.32
C GLN A 78 12.18 10.79 -9.23
N ASN A 79 13.32 10.12 -9.41
CA ASN A 79 14.48 10.61 -10.16
C ASN A 79 14.60 9.93 -11.54
N ILE A 80 14.07 8.71 -11.68
CA ILE A 80 14.17 7.90 -12.90
C ILE A 80 12.77 7.61 -13.46
N THR A 81 12.39 8.34 -14.51
CA THR A 81 11.10 8.17 -15.19
C THR A 81 10.91 6.74 -15.67
N GLY A 82 9.81 6.11 -15.25
CA GLY A 82 9.43 4.76 -15.67
C GLY A 82 10.07 3.63 -14.87
N LEU A 83 10.98 3.93 -13.94
CA LEU A 83 11.47 2.95 -12.97
C LEU A 83 10.41 2.72 -11.88
N ILE A 84 10.01 1.47 -11.69
CA ILE A 84 9.03 1.05 -10.69
C ILE A 84 9.64 -0.09 -9.88
N HIS A 85 9.62 0.07 -8.57
CA HIS A 85 10.07 -0.93 -7.62
C HIS A 85 8.89 -1.69 -7.06
N ASN A 86 9.05 -3.00 -6.86
CA ASN A 86 8.25 -3.71 -5.87
C ASN A 86 8.83 -3.39 -4.49
N ALA A 87 8.11 -2.61 -3.69
CA ALA A 87 8.62 -2.04 -2.45
C ALA A 87 7.76 -2.42 -1.26
N ALA A 88 8.40 -2.57 -0.09
CA ALA A 88 7.75 -2.62 1.20
C ALA A 88 7.87 -1.23 1.87
N ILE A 89 6.73 -0.62 2.18
CA ILE A 89 6.65 0.69 2.81
C ILE A 89 6.36 0.51 4.30
N LEU A 90 7.16 1.16 5.15
CA LEU A 90 6.92 1.26 6.59
C LEU A 90 6.34 2.64 6.91
N ILE A 91 5.25 2.64 7.68
CA ILE A 91 4.61 3.81 8.28
C ILE A 91 4.56 3.61 9.79
#